data_AF-A0A9P1AQF2-F1
#
_entry.id   AF-A0A9P1AQF2-F1
#
_cell.length_a   1.000
_cell.length_b   1.000
_cell.length_c   1.000
_cell.angle_alpha   90.00
_cell.angle_beta   90.00
_cell.angle_gamma   90.00
#
_symmetry.space_group_name_H-M   'P 1'
#
loop_
_entity.id
_entity.type
_entity.pdbx_description
1 polymer ?
#
loop_
_entity_poly.entity_id
_entity_poly.type
_entity_poly.pdbx_seq_one_letter_code
_entity_poly.pdbx_strand_id
1 'polypeptide(L)'
;MIVVYGKPKSFKSVQTNSSVSWDDCVKLCWSNSSCVLAYDKNNTCQWFKYGNISTVTQTTKTQGFKVAFKINITSATCPTGTNPPTFNNKTASVSLETPDEVTQIPIRVNYTIKLVNGTWTFTFVVKNACPLPQYSFTRRPSMDWCLLPLYTNISQSYDDAVAGCATQGCILTGASNADEVEYLVVSAKLIRTYTISRNIYLRIDGVRSTKCQSTPKTAACKTSSGFTYGDSSSKTIDYYNWVTNAGAQASTGDNCLVVRANGTSSILEDVRSCTSTTALPVYGFVCGRQAWVW
;
A
#
# COMPACT_ATOMS: atom_id res chain seq x y z
N MET A 1 8.11 -23.48 -9.57
CA MET A 1 7.75 -23.16 -10.98
C MET A 1 7.61 -24.45 -11.76
N ILE A 2 6.80 -24.48 -12.83
CA ILE A 2 6.61 -25.67 -13.68
C ILE A 2 7.45 -25.52 -14.95
N VAL A 3 8.42 -26.41 -15.13
CA VAL A 3 9.32 -26.43 -16.29
C VAL A 3 8.74 -27.30 -17.40
N VAL A 4 8.66 -26.77 -18.60
CA VAL A 4 8.16 -27.46 -19.81
C VAL A 4 8.95 -27.04 -21.05
N TYR A 5 8.74 -27.74 -22.15
CA TYR A 5 9.29 -27.34 -23.45
C TYR A 5 8.39 -26.31 -24.12
N GLY A 6 8.93 -25.13 -24.37
CA GLY A 6 8.20 -24.04 -25.00
C GLY A 6 9.10 -22.89 -25.40
N LYS A 7 8.57 -22.01 -26.26
CA LYS A 7 9.28 -20.83 -26.76
C LYS A 7 8.36 -19.60 -26.70
N PRO A 8 8.77 -18.50 -26.03
CA PRO A 8 8.04 -17.23 -26.08
C PRO A 8 7.80 -16.79 -27.53
N LYS A 9 6.55 -16.42 -27.85
CA LYS A 9 6.13 -16.05 -29.22
C LYS A 9 5.77 -14.58 -29.34
N SER A 10 4.97 -14.04 -28.41
CA SER A 10 4.57 -12.64 -28.39
C SER A 10 4.82 -12.05 -27.02
N PHE A 11 5.65 -11.01 -26.96
CA PHE A 11 6.04 -10.30 -25.75
C PHE A 11 6.45 -8.86 -26.10
N LYS A 12 6.37 -7.96 -25.12
CA LYS A 12 6.71 -6.54 -25.25
C LYS A 12 8.15 -6.25 -24.84
N SER A 13 8.57 -6.82 -23.71
CA SER A 13 9.92 -6.64 -23.17
C SER A 13 10.38 -7.90 -22.42
N VAL A 14 11.68 -8.01 -22.19
CA VAL A 14 12.30 -9.18 -21.55
C VAL A 14 13.53 -8.74 -20.76
N GLN A 15 13.72 -9.34 -19.59
CA GLN A 15 14.94 -9.20 -18.81
C GLN A 15 15.91 -10.31 -19.19
N THR A 16 17.20 -10.03 -19.28
CA THR A 16 18.21 -10.98 -19.76
C THR A 16 19.43 -10.99 -18.84
N ASN A 17 19.95 -12.18 -18.52
CA ASN A 17 21.22 -12.35 -17.79
C ASN A 17 21.96 -13.58 -18.35
N SER A 18 23.15 -13.39 -18.90
CA SER A 18 23.97 -14.48 -19.47
C SER A 18 24.91 -15.12 -18.46
N SER A 19 25.00 -14.61 -17.23
CA SER A 19 25.94 -15.06 -16.20
C SER A 19 25.34 -16.07 -15.22
N VAL A 20 24.08 -16.46 -15.40
CA VAL A 20 23.37 -17.35 -14.47
C VAL A 20 22.98 -18.65 -15.14
N SER A 21 23.02 -19.74 -14.39
CA SER A 21 22.56 -21.04 -14.85
C SER A 21 21.04 -21.04 -15.11
N TRP A 22 20.54 -22.04 -15.84
CA TRP A 22 19.10 -22.21 -16.01
C TRP A 22 18.37 -22.37 -14.68
N ASP A 23 18.91 -23.16 -13.75
CA ASP A 23 18.27 -23.39 -12.46
C ASP A 23 18.23 -22.11 -11.62
N ASP A 24 19.29 -21.30 -11.69
CA ASP A 24 19.31 -20.00 -11.03
C ASP A 24 18.39 -18.99 -11.72
N CYS A 25 18.21 -19.08 -13.03
CA CYS A 25 17.20 -18.31 -13.77
C CYS A 25 15.78 -18.57 -13.24
N VAL A 26 15.46 -19.86 -13.03
CA VAL A 26 14.17 -20.27 -12.47
C VAL A 26 14.01 -19.74 -11.05
N LYS A 27 15.06 -19.84 -10.21
CA LYS A 27 15.04 -19.29 -8.84
C LYS A 27 14.90 -17.76 -8.84
N LEU A 28 15.58 -17.07 -9.73
CA LEU A 28 15.50 -15.61 -9.88
C LEU A 28 14.07 -15.18 -10.23
N CYS A 29 13.44 -15.83 -11.20
CA CYS A 29 12.03 -15.56 -11.52
C CYS A 29 11.09 -15.94 -10.37
N TRP A 30 11.37 -17.03 -9.66
CA TRP A 30 10.59 -17.43 -8.50
C TRP A 30 10.61 -16.35 -7.40
N SER A 31 11.80 -15.87 -7.03
CA SER A 31 12.00 -14.85 -5.99
C SER A 31 11.54 -13.45 -6.43
N ASN A 32 11.52 -13.16 -7.73
CA ASN A 32 10.99 -11.90 -8.22
C ASN A 32 9.45 -11.90 -8.19
N SER A 33 8.85 -11.01 -7.40
CA SER A 33 7.40 -10.93 -7.23
C SER A 33 6.64 -10.61 -8.52
N SER A 34 7.26 -9.85 -9.44
CA SER A 34 6.64 -9.47 -10.73
C SER A 34 6.81 -10.49 -11.85
N CYS A 35 7.71 -11.48 -11.70
CA CYS A 35 8.03 -12.43 -12.75
C CYS A 35 6.97 -13.53 -12.90
N VAL A 36 6.64 -13.89 -14.15
CA VAL A 36 5.61 -14.90 -14.47
C VAL A 36 6.14 -16.04 -15.34
N LEU A 37 7.26 -15.83 -16.06
CA LEU A 37 7.87 -16.82 -16.93
C LEU A 37 9.40 -16.65 -16.96
N ALA A 38 10.14 -17.75 -16.88
CA ALA A 38 11.55 -17.82 -17.25
C ALA A 38 11.74 -18.62 -18.54
N TYR A 39 12.77 -18.33 -19.32
CA TYR A 39 13.08 -18.95 -20.61
C TYR A 39 14.59 -19.13 -20.75
N ASP A 40 14.99 -20.34 -21.17
CA ASP A 40 16.37 -20.66 -21.52
C ASP A 40 16.61 -20.37 -23.00
N LYS A 41 17.15 -19.19 -23.31
CA LYS A 41 17.52 -18.82 -24.67
C LYS A 41 18.98 -19.22 -24.92
N ASN A 42 19.21 -20.49 -25.22
CA ASN A 42 20.56 -21.00 -25.52
C ASN A 42 21.57 -20.68 -24.41
N ASN A 43 21.28 -21.10 -23.16
CA ASN A 43 22.05 -20.80 -21.95
C ASN A 43 22.05 -19.33 -21.53
N THR A 44 21.26 -18.48 -22.17
CA THR A 44 20.99 -17.13 -21.70
C THR A 44 19.68 -17.12 -20.93
N CYS A 45 19.73 -16.77 -19.64
CA CYS A 45 18.53 -16.60 -18.84
C CYS A 45 17.72 -15.41 -19.33
N GLN A 46 16.47 -15.66 -19.67
CA GLN A 46 15.48 -14.62 -19.92
C GLN A 46 14.31 -14.77 -18.96
N TRP A 47 13.76 -13.66 -18.46
CA TRP A 47 12.54 -13.71 -17.68
C TRP A 47 11.61 -12.54 -18.00
N PHE A 48 10.32 -12.81 -17.82
CA PHE A 48 9.23 -11.93 -18.22
C PHE A 48 8.41 -11.55 -17.01
N LYS A 49 8.21 -10.25 -16.84
CA LYS A 49 7.27 -9.70 -15.86
C LYS A 49 5.84 -9.82 -16.35
N TYR A 50 4.87 -9.72 -15.45
CA TYR A 50 3.46 -9.62 -15.83
C TYR A 50 3.25 -8.51 -16.88
N GLY A 51 2.30 -8.71 -17.80
CA GLY A 51 2.00 -7.75 -18.87
C GLY A 51 3.04 -7.66 -20.01
N ASN A 52 4.24 -8.23 -19.82
CA ASN A 52 5.30 -8.22 -20.84
C ASN A 52 5.33 -9.48 -21.71
N ILE A 53 4.68 -10.57 -21.32
CA ILE A 53 4.53 -11.80 -22.12
C ILE A 53 3.06 -12.05 -22.42
N SER A 54 2.73 -12.36 -23.67
CA SER A 54 1.36 -12.65 -24.10
C SER A 54 1.18 -14.13 -24.42
N THR A 55 2.11 -14.72 -25.17
CA THR A 55 1.99 -16.10 -25.64
C THR A 55 3.31 -16.87 -25.66
N VAL A 56 3.22 -18.17 -25.40
CA VAL A 56 4.31 -19.15 -25.49
C VAL A 56 3.84 -20.32 -26.34
N THR A 57 4.61 -20.70 -27.36
CA THR A 57 4.31 -21.86 -28.19
C THR A 57 4.85 -23.12 -27.53
N GLN A 58 4.05 -24.20 -27.50
CA GLN A 58 4.50 -25.53 -27.11
C GLN A 58 5.57 -26.03 -28.08
N THR A 59 6.65 -26.56 -27.52
CA THR A 59 7.69 -27.22 -28.30
C THR A 59 7.93 -28.61 -27.78
N THR A 60 8.74 -29.38 -28.50
CA THR A 60 9.12 -30.74 -28.11
C THR A 60 10.48 -30.74 -27.42
N LYS A 61 10.78 -31.85 -26.74
CA LYS A 61 12.10 -32.08 -26.12
C LYS A 61 13.24 -32.00 -27.12
N THR A 62 13.04 -32.47 -28.35
CA THR A 62 14.04 -32.46 -29.42
C THR A 62 14.41 -31.05 -29.87
N GLN A 63 13.49 -30.08 -29.74
CA GLN A 63 13.77 -28.66 -30.04
C GLN A 63 14.54 -27.95 -28.93
N GLY A 64 14.58 -28.51 -27.71
CA GLY A 64 15.45 -28.03 -26.62
C GLY A 64 15.03 -26.73 -25.92
N PHE A 65 14.02 -26.00 -26.41
CA PHE A 65 13.56 -24.75 -25.78
C PHE A 65 12.86 -25.03 -24.45
N LYS A 66 13.41 -24.55 -23.33
CA LYS A 66 12.84 -24.72 -21.98
C LYS A 66 12.25 -23.40 -21.48
N VAL A 67 11.06 -23.47 -20.91
CA VAL A 67 10.43 -22.38 -20.17
C VAL A 67 9.99 -22.87 -18.79
N ALA A 68 9.92 -21.96 -17.83
CA ALA A 68 9.36 -22.21 -16.51
C ALA A 68 8.22 -21.24 -16.25
N PHE A 69 7.02 -21.77 -16.03
CA PHE A 69 5.84 -20.98 -15.67
C PHE A 69 5.75 -20.84 -14.15
N LYS A 70 5.49 -19.62 -13.68
CA LYS A 70 5.09 -19.40 -12.30
C LYS A 70 3.58 -19.67 -12.23
N ILE A 71 3.19 -20.64 -11.39
CA ILE A 71 1.78 -20.95 -11.13
C ILE A 71 1.57 -21.17 -9.65
N ASN A 72 0.35 -20.95 -9.18
CA ASN A 72 -0.03 -21.34 -7.83
C ASN A 72 -0.31 -22.85 -7.81
N ILE A 73 0.36 -23.55 -6.90
CA ILE A 73 0.09 -24.96 -6.59
C ILE A 73 -0.43 -25.03 -5.15
N THR A 74 -1.52 -25.76 -4.94
CA THR A 74 -2.15 -25.91 -3.63
C THR A 74 -1.58 -27.09 -2.83
N SER A 75 -0.81 -27.96 -3.48
CA SER A 75 -0.12 -29.11 -2.87
C SER A 75 1.39 -28.89 -2.82
N ALA A 76 2.04 -29.48 -1.81
CA ALA A 76 3.50 -29.57 -1.74
C ALA A 76 4.12 -30.44 -2.85
N THR A 77 3.30 -31.29 -3.50
CA THR A 77 3.69 -32.12 -4.63
C THR A 77 3.40 -31.42 -5.96
N CYS A 78 4.25 -31.66 -6.96
CA CYS A 78 4.00 -31.21 -8.33
C CYS A 78 2.69 -31.81 -8.87
N PRO A 79 1.82 -31.00 -9.50
CA PRO A 79 0.61 -31.53 -10.13
C PRO A 79 0.94 -32.54 -11.23
N THR A 80 0.07 -33.53 -11.40
CA THR A 80 0.16 -34.55 -12.45
C THR A 80 -0.90 -34.32 -13.53
N GLY A 81 -0.65 -34.83 -14.74
CA GLY A 81 -1.56 -34.72 -15.88
C GLY A 81 -0.85 -34.36 -17.18
N THR A 82 -1.61 -34.28 -18.26
CA THR A 82 -1.08 -33.88 -19.58
C THR A 82 -0.98 -32.35 -19.69
N ASN A 83 -0.21 -31.85 -20.64
CA ASN A 83 -0.17 -30.42 -20.98
C ASN A 83 0.11 -29.45 -19.80
N PRO A 84 1.19 -29.66 -19.02
CA PRO A 84 1.67 -28.66 -18.06
C PRO A 84 1.95 -27.32 -18.78
N PRO A 85 1.80 -26.15 -18.12
CA PRO A 85 1.39 -25.94 -16.74
C PRO A 85 -0.13 -25.96 -16.52
N THR A 86 -0.92 -26.24 -17.56
CA THR A 86 -2.39 -26.24 -17.54
C THR A 86 -3.01 -27.60 -17.19
N PHE A 87 -2.21 -28.62 -16.86
CA PHE A 87 -2.61 -29.95 -16.37
C PHE A 87 -4.02 -30.41 -16.76
N ASN A 88 -4.11 -31.14 -17.88
CA ASN A 88 -5.33 -31.59 -18.54
C ASN A 88 -6.15 -30.42 -19.13
N ASN A 89 -5.44 -29.43 -19.71
CA ASN A 89 -6.01 -28.23 -20.35
C ASN A 89 -6.92 -27.38 -19.45
N LYS A 90 -6.82 -27.53 -18.13
CA LYS A 90 -7.47 -26.67 -17.15
C LYS A 90 -6.76 -25.32 -17.12
N THR A 91 -7.56 -24.25 -17.01
CA THR A 91 -6.99 -22.91 -16.87
C THR A 91 -6.19 -22.84 -15.57
N ALA A 92 -4.91 -22.46 -15.65
CA ALA A 92 -4.12 -22.17 -14.46
C ALA A 92 -4.38 -20.72 -14.05
N SER A 93 -4.77 -20.50 -12.80
CA SER A 93 -5.03 -19.16 -12.24
C SER A 93 -3.98 -18.84 -11.18
N VAL A 94 -3.44 -17.63 -11.22
CA VAL A 94 -2.38 -17.17 -10.34
C VAL A 94 -2.73 -15.78 -9.83
N SER A 95 -2.48 -15.56 -8.54
CA SER A 95 -2.52 -14.24 -7.91
C SER A 95 -1.16 -13.98 -7.31
N LEU A 96 -0.56 -12.84 -7.66
CA LEU A 96 0.67 -12.34 -7.04
C LEU A 96 0.45 -10.92 -6.52
N GLU A 97 1.19 -10.58 -5.46
CA GLU A 97 1.29 -9.21 -4.96
C GLU A 97 2.73 -8.73 -5.19
N THR A 98 2.87 -7.55 -5.77
CA THR A 98 4.17 -6.97 -6.14
C THR A 98 4.07 -5.44 -6.05
N PRO A 99 5.14 -4.71 -5.72
CA PRO A 99 5.10 -3.25 -5.82
C PRO A 99 4.95 -2.83 -7.29
N ASP A 100 4.15 -1.80 -7.53
CA ASP A 100 4.13 -1.10 -8.81
C ASP A 100 5.52 -0.50 -9.10
N GLU A 101 5.96 -0.57 -10.36
CA GLU A 101 7.33 -0.17 -10.73
C GLU A 101 7.57 1.33 -10.56
N VAL A 102 6.53 2.15 -10.68
CA VAL A 102 6.64 3.62 -10.63
C VAL A 102 6.36 4.13 -9.22
N THR A 103 5.21 3.74 -8.66
CA THR A 103 4.71 4.29 -7.40
C THR A 103 5.21 3.54 -6.18
N GLN A 104 5.73 2.31 -6.36
CA GLN A 104 6.07 1.38 -5.28
C GLN A 104 4.87 0.97 -4.40
N ILE A 105 3.66 1.44 -4.72
CA ILE A 105 2.41 1.04 -4.07
C ILE A 105 2.13 -0.41 -4.48
N PRO A 106 1.76 -1.31 -3.54
CA PRO A 106 1.42 -2.68 -3.89
C PRO A 106 0.30 -2.77 -4.92
N ILE A 107 0.45 -3.73 -5.82
CA ILE A 107 -0.56 -4.14 -6.78
C ILE A 107 -0.80 -5.65 -6.66
N ARG A 108 -2.03 -6.07 -6.94
CA ARG A 108 -2.38 -7.47 -7.11
C ARG A 108 -2.52 -7.75 -8.60
N VAL A 109 -1.75 -8.71 -9.08
CA VAL A 109 -1.83 -9.17 -10.46
C VAL A 109 -2.43 -10.56 -10.45
N ASN A 110 -3.66 -10.64 -10.93
CA ASN A 110 -4.32 -11.90 -11.23
C ASN A 110 -4.07 -12.24 -12.68
N TYR A 111 -3.61 -13.45 -12.96
CA TYR A 111 -3.48 -13.90 -14.34
C TYR A 111 -3.85 -15.34 -14.54
N THR A 112 -4.31 -15.62 -15.76
CA THR A 112 -4.65 -16.97 -16.19
C THR A 112 -3.77 -17.40 -17.35
N ILE A 113 -3.44 -18.69 -17.38
CA ILE A 113 -2.79 -19.36 -18.50
C ILE A 113 -3.75 -20.38 -19.09
N LYS A 114 -4.01 -20.29 -20.39
CA LYS A 114 -4.84 -21.24 -21.14
C LYS A 114 -4.05 -21.82 -22.31
N LEU A 115 -4.19 -23.12 -22.54
CA LEU A 115 -3.63 -23.78 -23.72
C LEU A 115 -4.69 -23.89 -24.81
N VAL A 116 -4.42 -23.32 -25.99
CA VAL A 116 -5.27 -23.43 -27.18
C VAL A 116 -4.37 -23.71 -28.38
N ASN A 117 -4.65 -24.78 -29.12
CA ASN A 117 -3.93 -25.16 -30.35
C ASN A 117 -2.39 -25.10 -30.21
N GLY A 118 -1.86 -25.70 -29.15
CA GLY A 118 -0.41 -25.73 -28.90
C GLY A 118 0.21 -24.39 -28.47
N THR A 119 -0.60 -23.40 -28.09
CA THR A 119 -0.12 -22.11 -27.60
C THR A 119 -0.70 -21.81 -26.23
N TRP A 120 0.17 -21.52 -25.26
CA TRP A 120 -0.24 -20.97 -23.98
C TRP A 120 -0.42 -19.46 -24.08
N THR A 121 -1.58 -18.97 -23.66
CA THR A 121 -1.92 -17.55 -23.66
C THR A 121 -2.09 -17.06 -22.24
N PHE A 122 -1.45 -15.93 -21.92
CA PHE A 122 -1.60 -15.22 -20.66
C PHE A 122 -2.71 -14.17 -20.77
N THR A 123 -3.45 -13.99 -19.68
CA THR A 123 -4.39 -12.87 -19.51
C THR A 123 -4.19 -12.29 -18.13
N PHE A 124 -3.89 -10.99 -18.04
CA PHE A 124 -3.59 -10.31 -16.78
C PHE A 124 -4.71 -9.33 -16.42
N VAL A 125 -4.99 -9.25 -15.12
CA VAL A 125 -5.84 -8.25 -14.49
C VAL A 125 -5.03 -7.67 -13.34
N VAL A 126 -4.79 -6.36 -13.38
CA VAL A 126 -4.04 -5.63 -12.35
C VAL A 126 -5.02 -4.83 -11.51
N LYS A 127 -4.87 -4.90 -10.18
CA LYS A 127 -5.59 -4.07 -9.22
C LYS A 127 -4.59 -3.34 -8.35
N ASN A 128 -4.68 -2.01 -8.24
CA ASN A 128 -3.80 -1.28 -7.32
C ASN A 128 -4.39 -1.25 -5.91
N ALA A 129 -3.53 -1.22 -4.90
CA ALA A 129 -3.97 -1.10 -3.51
C ALA A 129 -4.72 0.20 -3.28
N CYS A 130 -4.19 1.30 -3.79
CA CYS A 130 -4.75 2.64 -3.61
C CYS A 130 -5.25 3.23 -4.94
N PRO A 131 -6.22 4.16 -4.91
CA PRO A 131 -6.84 4.67 -6.13
C PRO A 131 -5.88 5.45 -7.03
N LEU A 132 -4.95 6.21 -6.43
CA LEU A 132 -4.05 7.11 -7.14
C LEU A 132 -2.64 7.11 -6.53
N PRO A 133 -1.61 7.53 -7.30
CA PRO A 133 -0.21 7.54 -6.85
C PRO A 133 0.12 8.39 -5.62
N GLN A 134 -0.67 9.43 -5.33
CA GLN A 134 -0.44 10.30 -4.16
C GLN A 134 -0.81 9.66 -2.82
N TYR A 135 -1.47 8.51 -2.85
CA TYR A 135 -1.76 7.77 -1.63
C TYR A 135 -0.51 7.02 -1.16
N SER A 136 -0.45 6.74 0.14
CA SER A 136 0.55 5.86 0.71
C SER A 136 -0.13 4.63 1.29
N PHE A 137 0.39 3.46 0.93
CA PHE A 137 -0.12 2.18 1.39
C PHE A 137 0.49 1.82 2.74
N THR A 138 -0.33 1.25 3.62
CA THR A 138 0.07 0.71 4.92
C THR A 138 -0.78 -0.49 5.28
N ARG A 139 -0.28 -1.35 6.18
CA ARG A 139 -0.98 -2.52 6.69
C ARG A 139 -1.34 -2.28 8.15
N ARG A 140 -2.64 -2.16 8.44
CA ARG A 140 -3.16 -2.12 9.81
C ARG A 140 -3.40 -3.55 10.30
N PRO A 141 -3.50 -3.78 11.62
CA PRO A 141 -3.75 -5.11 12.16
C PRO A 141 -5.01 -5.80 11.59
N SER A 142 -6.04 -5.02 11.24
CA SER A 142 -7.33 -5.56 10.75
C SER A 142 -7.55 -5.40 9.25
N MET A 143 -6.77 -4.57 8.54
CA MET A 143 -6.97 -4.30 7.12
C MET A 143 -5.81 -3.54 6.48
N ASP A 144 -5.72 -3.63 5.16
CA ASP A 144 -4.85 -2.77 4.37
C ASP A 144 -5.50 -1.38 4.16
N TRP A 145 -4.69 -0.33 4.22
CA TRP A 145 -5.16 1.05 4.25
C TRP A 145 -4.34 1.95 3.32
N CYS A 146 -4.99 3.00 2.83
CA CYS A 146 -4.40 4.02 1.97
C CYS A 146 -4.55 5.38 2.64
N LEU A 147 -3.42 6.04 2.92
CA LEU A 147 -3.34 7.36 3.53
C LEU A 147 -3.16 8.44 2.47
N LEU A 148 -3.77 9.60 2.68
CA LEU A 148 -3.72 10.75 1.79
C LEU A 148 -3.62 12.06 2.59
N PRO A 149 -2.43 12.69 2.66
CA PRO A 149 -2.25 14.00 3.26
C PRO A 149 -2.73 15.07 2.28
N LEU A 150 -3.55 15.99 2.76
CA LEU A 150 -4.05 17.13 2.01
C LEU A 150 -3.61 18.42 2.70
N TYR A 151 -3.49 19.48 1.90
CA TYR A 151 -3.11 20.80 2.40
C TYR A 151 -3.96 21.92 1.80
N THR A 152 -3.95 23.06 2.48
CA THR A 152 -4.66 24.28 2.11
C THR A 152 -3.95 25.48 2.73
N ASN A 153 -4.26 26.70 2.30
CA ASN A 153 -3.80 27.94 2.94
C ASN A 153 -4.91 28.63 3.76
N ILE A 154 -6.01 27.92 4.01
CA ILE A 154 -7.12 28.36 4.86
C ILE A 154 -7.16 27.45 6.08
N SER A 155 -7.18 28.02 7.28
CA SER A 155 -7.14 27.23 8.52
C SER A 155 -8.43 26.38 8.64
N GLN A 156 -8.28 25.07 8.84
CA GLN A 156 -9.39 24.12 8.88
C GLN A 156 -9.81 23.77 10.31
N SER A 157 -11.12 23.72 10.55
CA SER A 157 -11.67 23.03 11.72
C SER A 157 -11.55 21.51 11.55
N TYR A 158 -11.89 20.77 12.61
CA TYR A 158 -12.01 19.31 12.55
C TYR A 158 -13.08 18.88 11.55
N ASP A 159 -14.25 19.52 11.59
CA ASP A 159 -15.37 19.20 10.70
C ASP A 159 -15.06 19.55 9.24
N ASP A 160 -14.33 20.65 8.99
CA ASP A 160 -13.85 20.98 7.65
C ASP A 160 -12.90 19.89 7.11
N ALA A 161 -12.03 19.35 7.96
CA ALA A 161 -11.11 18.28 7.58
C ALA A 161 -11.86 16.96 7.30
N VAL A 162 -12.88 16.62 8.11
CA VAL A 162 -13.77 15.49 7.86
C VAL A 162 -14.48 15.65 6.51
N ALA A 163 -15.09 16.80 6.26
CA ALA A 163 -15.76 17.10 5.00
C ALA A 163 -14.78 17.06 3.82
N GLY A 164 -13.57 17.61 3.99
CA GLY A 164 -12.50 17.57 3.02
C GLY A 164 -12.12 16.15 2.62
N CYS A 165 -11.96 15.25 3.59
CA CYS A 165 -11.71 13.84 3.31
C CYS A 165 -12.86 13.16 2.58
N ALA A 166 -14.11 13.48 2.93
CA ALA A 166 -15.28 12.93 2.25
C ALA A 166 -15.31 13.27 0.76
N THR A 167 -14.82 14.45 0.34
CA THR A 167 -14.71 14.82 -1.09
C THR A 167 -13.78 13.89 -1.88
N GLN A 168 -12.84 13.21 -1.21
CA GLN A 168 -11.92 12.23 -1.82
C GLN A 168 -12.43 10.78 -1.71
N GLY A 169 -13.66 10.59 -1.23
CA GLY A 169 -14.17 9.26 -0.87
C GLY A 169 -13.37 8.60 0.25
N CYS A 170 -12.84 9.42 1.16
CA CYS A 170 -12.04 9.02 2.32
C CYS A 170 -12.72 9.46 3.63
N ILE A 171 -12.14 9.06 4.75
CA ILE A 171 -12.46 9.56 6.08
C ILE A 171 -11.22 10.26 6.67
N LEU A 172 -11.42 11.19 7.61
CA LEU A 172 -10.30 11.69 8.42
C LEU A 172 -9.74 10.52 9.21
N THR A 173 -8.41 10.38 9.26
CA THR A 173 -7.74 9.24 9.91
C THR A 173 -6.66 9.69 10.88
N GLY A 174 -6.39 8.84 11.87
CA GLY A 174 -5.19 8.88 12.70
C GLY A 174 -4.19 7.80 12.27
N ALA A 175 -3.20 7.54 13.12
CA ALA A 175 -2.25 6.45 12.96
C ALA A 175 -2.61 5.25 13.85
N SER A 176 -2.55 4.06 13.27
CA SER A 176 -2.92 2.78 13.91
C SER A 176 -1.72 1.94 14.35
N ASN A 177 -0.52 2.37 13.97
CA ASN A 177 0.76 1.73 14.29
C ASN A 177 1.91 2.78 14.22
N ALA A 178 3.13 2.37 14.58
CA ALA A 178 4.29 3.27 14.59
C ALA A 178 4.68 3.79 13.20
N ASP A 179 4.55 2.96 12.15
CA ASP A 179 4.87 3.37 10.77
C ASP A 179 3.93 4.48 10.29
N GLU A 180 2.64 4.40 10.66
CA GLU A 180 1.68 5.46 10.35
C GLU A 180 1.97 6.75 11.13
N VAL A 181 2.52 6.69 12.36
CA VAL A 181 2.97 7.89 13.09
C VAL A 181 4.14 8.55 12.37
N GLU A 182 5.11 7.77 11.91
CA GLU A 182 6.20 8.29 11.07
C GLU A 182 5.66 8.92 9.79
N TYR A 183 4.66 8.31 9.16
CA TYR A 183 3.99 8.86 8.00
C TYR A 183 3.34 10.22 8.27
N LEU A 184 2.63 10.36 9.39
CA LEU A 184 2.02 11.63 9.82
C LEU A 184 3.09 12.71 9.99
N VAL A 185 4.21 12.37 10.61
CA VAL A 185 5.36 13.27 10.79
C VAL A 185 5.96 13.69 9.45
N VAL A 186 6.22 12.75 8.54
CA VAL A 186 6.75 13.03 7.21
C VAL A 186 5.79 13.89 6.40
N SER A 187 4.48 13.60 6.47
CA SER A 187 3.43 14.40 5.85
C SER A 187 3.44 15.84 6.35
N ALA A 188 3.56 16.05 7.65
CA ALA A 188 3.67 17.39 8.23
C ALA A 188 4.95 18.12 7.80
N LYS A 189 6.10 17.42 7.70
CA LYS A 189 7.35 17.98 7.17
C LYS A 189 7.19 18.43 5.73
N LEU A 190 6.48 17.65 4.91
CA LEU A 190 6.26 17.97 3.50
C LEU A 190 5.28 19.12 3.36
N ILE A 191 4.08 19.02 3.96
CA ILE A 191 3.01 20.01 3.83
C ILE A 191 3.47 21.42 4.22
N ARG A 192 4.21 21.57 5.32
CA ARG A 192 4.70 22.90 5.77
C ARG A 192 5.62 23.61 4.77
N THR A 193 6.11 22.90 3.74
CA THR A 193 6.94 23.48 2.66
C THR A 193 6.10 24.05 1.52
N TYR A 194 4.85 23.60 1.37
CA TYR A 194 3.91 24.04 0.34
C TYR A 194 2.90 25.08 0.84
N THR A 195 2.80 25.27 2.15
CA THR A 195 1.86 26.22 2.78
C THR A 195 2.50 27.58 3.01
N ILE A 196 1.69 28.64 3.08
CA ILE A 196 2.15 30.02 3.30
C ILE A 196 2.83 30.22 4.66
N SER A 197 2.51 29.38 5.65
CA SER A 197 3.21 29.32 6.93
C SER A 197 3.99 28.01 7.02
N ARG A 198 5.19 28.06 7.60
CA ARG A 198 5.95 26.86 7.99
C ARG A 198 5.60 26.35 9.37
N ASN A 199 4.86 27.11 10.18
CA ASN A 199 4.41 26.69 11.50
C ASN A 199 2.93 26.37 11.40
N ILE A 200 2.59 25.08 11.45
CA ILE A 200 1.26 24.58 11.12
C ILE A 200 0.85 23.44 12.07
N TYR A 201 -0.45 23.20 12.11
CA TYR A 201 -1.01 21.93 12.55
C TYR A 201 -1.56 21.14 11.36
N LEU A 202 -1.53 19.81 11.48
CA LEU A 202 -2.32 18.91 10.65
C LEU A 202 -3.46 18.32 11.48
N ARG A 203 -4.69 18.27 10.95
CA ARG A 203 -5.78 17.49 11.56
C ARG A 203 -5.57 16.00 11.32
N ILE A 204 -5.83 15.25 12.37
CA ILE A 204 -5.96 13.80 12.35
C ILE A 204 -7.21 13.42 13.14
N ASP A 205 -7.73 12.22 12.90
CA ASP A 205 -8.94 11.75 13.55
C ASP A 205 -8.75 11.60 15.06
N GLY A 206 -9.78 11.96 15.82
CA GLY A 206 -9.77 11.90 17.28
C GLY A 206 -10.25 13.19 17.93
N VAL A 207 -11.42 13.12 18.54
CA VAL A 207 -11.99 14.18 19.40
C VAL A 207 -12.16 13.65 20.79
N ARG A 208 -11.71 14.39 21.79
CA ARG A 208 -11.86 14.01 23.20
C ARG A 208 -13.34 13.75 23.52
N SER A 209 -13.62 12.62 24.15
CA SER A 209 -14.97 12.23 24.53
C SER A 209 -15.58 13.24 25.50
N THR A 210 -16.90 13.40 25.50
CA THR A 210 -17.60 14.38 26.34
C THR A 210 -17.21 14.28 27.81
N LYS A 211 -17.07 13.06 28.34
CA LYS A 211 -16.60 12.81 29.72
C LYS A 211 -15.20 13.36 29.96
N CYS A 212 -14.32 13.23 28.98
CA CYS A 212 -12.93 13.64 29.11
C CYS A 212 -12.70 15.13 28.85
N GLN A 213 -13.64 15.85 28.22
CA GLN A 213 -13.53 17.30 28.01
C GLN A 213 -13.49 18.08 29.33
N SER A 214 -14.21 17.63 30.36
CA SER A 214 -14.18 18.26 31.69
C SER A 214 -13.03 17.76 32.57
N THR A 215 -12.54 16.54 32.37
CA THR A 215 -11.48 15.93 33.19
C THR A 215 -10.33 15.30 32.37
N PRO A 216 -9.65 16.07 31.51
CA PRO A 216 -8.71 15.55 30.50
C PRO A 216 -7.44 14.92 31.08
N LYS A 217 -7.07 15.30 32.31
CA LYS A 217 -5.82 14.86 32.96
C LYS A 217 -5.92 13.51 33.69
N THR A 218 -7.13 12.95 33.81
CA THR A 218 -7.33 11.64 34.44
C THR A 218 -6.61 10.54 33.66
N ALA A 219 -6.23 9.45 34.33
CA ALA A 219 -5.52 8.35 33.68
C ALA A 219 -6.30 7.80 32.47
N ALA A 220 -7.61 7.59 32.61
CA ALA A 220 -8.46 7.11 31.52
C ALA A 220 -8.53 8.09 30.33
N CYS A 221 -8.59 9.40 30.59
CA CYS A 221 -8.66 10.41 29.53
C CYS A 221 -7.34 10.66 28.79
N LYS A 222 -6.24 10.06 29.27
CA LYS A 222 -4.94 10.05 28.60
C LYS A 222 -4.70 8.82 27.72
N THR A 223 -5.67 7.91 27.64
CA THR A 223 -5.60 6.73 26.77
C THR A 223 -6.53 6.89 25.57
N SER A 224 -6.45 5.95 24.64
CA SER A 224 -7.34 5.85 23.47
C SER A 224 -8.83 5.92 23.82
N SER A 225 -9.23 5.41 24.99
CA SER A 225 -10.63 5.51 25.48
C SER A 225 -11.08 6.94 25.82
N GLY A 226 -10.13 7.86 25.98
CA GLY A 226 -10.39 9.28 26.20
C GLY A 226 -10.90 10.03 24.98
N PHE A 227 -10.89 9.39 23.80
CA PHE A 227 -11.21 9.98 22.52
C PHE A 227 -12.30 9.18 21.79
N THR A 228 -12.94 9.86 20.85
CA THR A 228 -13.91 9.36 19.90
C THR A 228 -13.33 9.53 18.50
N TYR A 229 -13.53 8.54 17.65
CA TYR A 229 -12.88 8.41 16.35
C TYR A 229 -13.94 8.21 15.28
N GLY A 230 -13.81 8.94 14.17
CA GLY A 230 -14.59 8.70 12.96
C GLY A 230 -14.05 7.49 12.19
N ASP A 231 -12.75 7.24 12.26
CA ASP A 231 -12.09 6.08 11.69
C ASP A 231 -12.24 4.86 12.59
N SER A 232 -13.12 3.94 12.18
CA SER A 232 -13.34 2.71 12.93
C SER A 232 -12.14 1.76 12.93
N SER A 233 -11.20 1.93 12.02
CA SER A 233 -10.02 1.08 11.84
C SER A 233 -8.76 1.62 12.55
N SER A 234 -8.80 2.85 13.06
CA SER A 234 -7.74 3.45 13.87
C SER A 234 -8.32 4.14 15.10
N LYS A 235 -8.27 3.45 16.24
CA LYS A 235 -8.85 3.91 17.52
C LYS A 235 -7.81 3.89 18.64
N THR A 236 -6.58 4.25 18.31
CA THR A 236 -5.47 4.24 19.25
C THR A 236 -4.65 5.51 19.18
N ILE A 237 -4.03 5.87 20.31
CA ILE A 237 -2.99 6.88 20.43
C ILE A 237 -1.72 6.31 21.08
N ASP A 238 -1.63 5.00 21.22
CA ASP A 238 -0.57 4.34 21.99
C ASP A 238 0.81 4.46 21.31
N TYR A 239 0.80 4.73 20.01
CA TYR A 239 2.01 4.93 19.20
C TYR A 239 2.46 6.41 19.11
N TYR A 240 1.63 7.33 19.60
CA TYR A 240 1.84 8.76 19.39
C TYR A 240 2.96 9.28 20.30
N ASN A 241 3.79 10.15 19.75
CA ASN A 241 4.83 10.85 20.49
C ASN A 241 4.34 12.26 20.81
N TRP A 242 4.09 12.51 22.09
CA TRP A 242 3.40 13.72 22.51
C TRP A 242 4.35 14.89 22.71
N VAL A 243 3.90 16.10 22.34
CA VAL A 243 4.52 17.36 22.77
C VAL A 243 4.53 17.48 24.30
N THR A 244 3.46 17.00 24.95
CA THR A 244 3.34 17.00 26.41
C THR A 244 2.72 15.70 26.91
N ASN A 245 1.46 15.44 26.58
CA ASN A 245 0.76 14.15 26.70
C ASN A 245 -0.67 14.29 26.15
N ALA A 246 -1.38 13.18 26.00
CA ALA A 246 -2.77 13.12 25.52
C ALA A 246 -3.79 13.90 26.38
N GLY A 247 -3.49 14.16 27.65
CA GLY A 247 -4.35 14.93 28.57
C GLY A 247 -4.05 16.42 28.57
N ALA A 248 -3.07 16.87 27.78
CA ALA A 248 -2.70 18.27 27.69
C ALA A 248 -3.80 19.11 27.02
N GLN A 249 -3.88 20.36 27.43
CA GLN A 249 -4.69 21.41 26.82
C GLN A 249 -3.85 22.68 26.87
N ALA A 250 -3.53 23.28 25.73
CA ALA A 250 -2.87 24.58 25.73
C ALA A 250 -3.88 25.69 26.06
N SER A 251 -5.14 25.49 25.69
CA SER A 251 -6.26 26.33 26.07
C SER A 251 -7.46 25.47 26.50
N THR A 252 -8.26 25.99 27.42
CA THR A 252 -9.52 25.34 27.81
C THR A 252 -10.38 25.10 26.58
N GLY A 253 -10.82 23.85 26.37
CA GLY A 253 -11.59 23.46 25.18
C GLY A 253 -10.74 22.86 24.04
N ASP A 254 -9.43 22.75 24.20
CA ASP A 254 -8.58 21.97 23.30
C ASP A 254 -8.93 20.48 23.43
N ASN A 255 -9.51 19.91 22.37
CA ASN A 255 -10.09 18.57 22.39
C ASN A 255 -9.80 17.72 21.14
N CYS A 256 -9.22 18.29 20.08
CA CYS A 256 -8.96 17.57 18.83
C CYS A 256 -7.49 17.21 18.69
N LEU A 257 -7.23 15.99 18.23
CA LEU A 257 -5.89 15.52 17.92
C LEU A 257 -5.32 16.26 16.71
N VAL A 258 -4.04 16.60 16.80
CA VAL A 258 -3.28 17.24 15.72
C VAL A 258 -1.84 16.74 15.69
N VAL A 259 -1.19 16.88 14.54
CA VAL A 259 0.26 16.81 14.41
C VAL A 259 0.81 18.23 14.38
N ARG A 260 1.78 18.54 15.23
CA ARG A 260 2.35 19.88 15.38
C ARG A 260 3.69 20.01 14.66
N ALA A 261 3.76 20.92 13.69
CA ALA A 261 5.00 21.34 13.07
C ALA A 261 5.28 22.81 13.40
N ASN A 262 6.22 23.08 14.33
CA ASN A 262 6.55 24.45 14.75
C ASN A 262 8.06 24.68 14.80
N GLY A 263 8.55 25.63 14.01
CA GLY A 263 9.96 25.99 13.94
C GLY A 263 10.84 24.80 13.57
N THR A 264 11.93 24.61 14.32
CA THR A 264 12.87 23.50 14.20
C THR A 264 12.61 22.38 15.22
N SER A 265 11.58 22.50 16.06
CA SER A 265 11.22 21.48 17.03
C SER A 265 10.83 20.17 16.35
N SER A 266 10.97 19.07 17.10
CA SER A 266 10.41 17.78 16.70
C SER A 266 8.92 17.92 16.38
N ILE A 267 8.51 17.26 15.29
CA ILE A 267 7.11 17.17 14.90
C ILE A 267 6.50 16.02 15.68
N LEU A 268 5.46 16.33 16.44
CA LEU A 268 4.89 15.48 17.47
C LEU A 268 3.38 15.69 17.54
N GLU A 269 2.67 14.73 18.10
CA GLU A 269 1.23 14.82 18.32
C GLU A 269 0.88 15.69 19.53
N ASP A 270 -0.27 16.34 19.44
CA ASP A 270 -0.76 17.32 20.42
C ASP A 270 -2.29 17.35 20.43
N VAL A 271 -2.87 18.09 21.38
CA VAL A 271 -4.31 18.35 21.45
C VAL A 271 -4.56 19.85 21.35
N ARG A 272 -5.42 20.24 20.41
CA ARG A 272 -5.75 21.64 20.11
C ARG A 272 -7.24 21.84 19.88
N SER A 273 -7.67 23.10 19.87
CA SER A 273 -9.04 23.50 19.54
C SER A 273 -9.52 22.80 18.27
N CYS A 274 -10.75 22.31 18.29
CA CYS A 274 -11.39 21.67 17.15
C CYS A 274 -11.82 22.67 16.07
N THR A 275 -11.84 23.97 16.38
CA THR A 275 -12.20 25.03 15.43
C THR A 275 -11.03 25.40 14.53
N SER A 276 -11.27 26.19 13.49
CA SER A 276 -10.21 26.75 12.64
C SER A 276 -9.32 27.78 13.36
N THR A 277 -9.75 28.29 14.51
CA THR A 277 -9.01 29.26 15.32
C THR A 277 -8.13 28.55 16.35
N THR A 278 -6.83 28.48 16.08
CA THR A 278 -5.85 27.90 17.00
C THR A 278 -4.55 28.73 17.01
N ALA A 279 -3.61 28.40 17.90
CA ALA A 279 -2.34 29.11 18.03
C ALA A 279 -1.45 29.04 16.77
N LEU A 280 -1.61 28.02 15.92
CA LEU A 280 -0.98 27.92 14.60
C LEU A 280 -2.06 27.67 13.55
N PRO A 281 -1.88 28.11 12.30
CA PRO A 281 -2.82 27.76 11.25
C PRO A 281 -2.88 26.24 11.02
N VAL A 282 -4.09 25.74 10.82
CA VAL A 282 -4.35 24.33 10.53
C VAL A 282 -4.43 24.15 9.01
N TYR A 283 -3.27 23.96 8.39
CA TYR A 283 -3.13 23.97 6.92
C TYR A 283 -2.99 22.60 6.29
N GLY A 284 -3.08 21.52 7.08
CA GLY A 284 -3.16 20.18 6.53
C GLY A 284 -4.09 19.28 7.32
N PHE A 285 -4.40 18.15 6.71
CA PHE A 285 -5.17 17.08 7.34
C PHE A 285 -4.88 15.77 6.64
N VAL A 286 -5.03 14.65 7.35
CA VAL A 286 -4.72 13.32 6.80
C VAL A 286 -6.00 12.52 6.66
N CYS A 287 -6.28 12.12 5.42
CA CYS A 287 -7.40 11.29 5.07
C CYS A 287 -6.95 9.84 4.87
N GLY A 288 -7.88 8.91 4.93
CA GLY A 288 -7.61 7.52 4.60
C GLY A 288 -8.84 6.75 4.15
N ARG A 289 -8.58 5.62 3.52
CA ARG A 289 -9.62 4.67 3.08
C ARG A 289 -9.04 3.26 3.00
N GLN A 290 -9.93 2.28 3.01
CA GLN A 290 -9.56 0.89 2.83
C GLN A 290 -8.89 0.68 1.46
N ALA A 291 -7.80 -0.10 1.45
CA ALA A 291 -7.13 -0.50 0.22
C ALA A 291 -7.92 -1.59 -0.52
N TRP A 292 -7.66 -1.75 -1.83
CA TRP A 292 -8.19 -2.82 -2.68
C TRP A 292 -9.71 -2.83 -2.93
N VAL A 293 -10.45 -1.78 -2.59
CA VAL A 293 -11.94 -1.76 -2.68
C VAL A 293 -12.51 -0.78 -3.72
N TRP A 294 -11.66 -0.20 -4.56
CA TRP A 294 -12.09 0.68 -5.65
C TRP A 294 -12.16 -0.09 -6.98
#